data_AF-A0A969KQA5-F1
#
_entry.id   AF-A0A969KQA5-F1
#
_cell.length_a   1.000
_cell.length_b   1.000
_cell.length_c   1.000
_cell.angle_alpha   90.00
_cell.angle_beta   90.00
_cell.angle_gamma   90.00
#
_symmetry.space_group_name_H-M   'P 1'
#
loop_
_entity.id
_entity.type
_entity.pdbx_description
1 polymer ?
#
loop_
_entity_poly.entity_id
_entity_poly.type
_entity_poly.pdbx_seq_one_letter_code
_entity_poly.pdbx_strand_id
1 'polypeptide(L)'
;MRIAEVAHRYGVDFCPHSWHNGLMGLANGHVVAALPNPRVLELCMIQGPLQWEIFADRPVIENGWLIFPDAPGLGVALADGLEERFPYIEGHYAISVER
;
A
#
# COMPACT_ATOMS: atom_id res chain seq x y z
N MET A 1 3.00 -10.88 10.83
CA MET A 1 4.20 -11.02 11.67
C MET A 1 4.80 -12.43 11.69
N ARG A 2 4.05 -13.51 11.91
CA ARG A 2 4.58 -14.90 11.97
C ARG A 2 5.62 -15.29 10.90
N ILE A 3 5.38 -14.94 9.63
CA ILE A 3 6.33 -15.23 8.53
C ILE A 3 7.63 -14.43 8.70
N ALA A 4 7.52 -13.14 9.04
CA ALA A 4 8.68 -12.27 9.29
C ALA A 4 9.50 -12.73 10.50
N GLU A 5 8.84 -13.22 11.55
CA GLU A 5 9.53 -13.82 12.72
C GLU A 5 10.34 -15.06 12.32
N VAL A 6 9.78 -15.92 11.47
CA VAL A 6 10.52 -17.08 10.95
C VAL A 6 11.68 -16.62 10.08
N ALA A 7 11.46 -15.69 9.14
CA ALA A 7 12.51 -15.15 8.28
C ALA A 7 13.67 -14.56 9.11
N HIS A 8 13.35 -13.79 10.15
CA HIS A 8 14.33 -13.21 11.06
C HIS A 8 15.17 -14.28 11.78
N ARG A 9 14.55 -15.37 12.26
CA ARG A 9 15.27 -16.50 12.90
C ARG A 9 16.30 -17.16 11.98
N TYR A 10 16.10 -17.09 10.66
CA TYR A 10 17.01 -17.65 9.66
C TYR A 10 17.90 -16.59 9.00
N GLY A 11 17.87 -15.34 9.46
CA GLY A 11 18.65 -14.25 8.86
C GLY A 11 18.21 -13.91 7.44
N VAL A 12 16.95 -14.18 7.09
CA VAL A 12 16.38 -13.87 5.78
C VAL A 12 15.63 -12.54 5.88
N ASP A 13 15.92 -11.64 4.94
CA ASP A 13 15.22 -10.36 4.82
C ASP A 13 13.74 -10.59 4.47
N PHE A 14 12.86 -9.81 5.10
CA PHE A 14 11.43 -9.79 4.81
C PHE A 14 11.05 -8.46 4.15
N CYS A 15 10.68 -8.51 2.88
CA CYS A 15 10.23 -7.37 2.09
C CYS A 15 8.85 -7.71 1.50
N PRO A 16 7.74 -7.20 2.05
CA PRO A 16 6.41 -7.53 1.54
C PRO A 16 6.21 -6.94 0.13
N HIS A 17 5.66 -7.75 -0.76
CA HIS A 17 5.23 -7.32 -2.09
C HIS A 17 4.03 -6.37 -1.99
N SER A 18 4.06 -5.27 -2.75
CA SER A 18 3.12 -4.16 -2.64
C SER A 18 2.77 -3.59 -4.02
N TRP A 19 2.13 -4.42 -4.84
CA TRP A 19 1.78 -4.10 -6.22
C TRP A 19 0.34 -3.61 -6.42
N HIS A 20 -0.37 -3.20 -5.37
CA HIS A 20 -1.76 -2.73 -5.48
C HIS A 20 -1.87 -1.21 -5.24
N ASN A 21 -3.01 -0.76 -4.72
CA ASN A 21 -3.24 0.64 -4.35
C ASN A 21 -2.55 1.01 -3.02
N GLY A 22 -2.64 2.28 -2.66
CA GLY A 22 -2.01 2.85 -1.47
C GLY A 22 -2.47 2.21 -0.15
N LEU A 23 -3.66 1.60 -0.08
CA LEU A 23 -4.15 0.93 1.13
C LEU A 23 -3.33 -0.32 1.43
N MET A 24 -2.99 -1.12 0.41
CA MET A 24 -2.01 -2.21 0.57
C MET A 24 -0.64 -1.66 0.97
N GLY A 25 -0.21 -0.55 0.34
CA GLY A 25 1.03 0.14 0.67
C GLY A 25 1.13 0.52 2.15
N LEU A 26 0.09 1.12 2.73
CA LEU A 26 0.06 1.46 4.15
C LEU A 26 0.02 0.24 5.06
N ALA A 27 -0.81 -0.77 4.73
CA ALA A 27 -0.87 -2.00 5.52
C ALA A 27 0.49 -2.71 5.56
N ASN A 28 1.17 -2.82 4.42
CA ASN A 28 2.52 -3.36 4.34
C ASN A 28 3.54 -2.46 5.05
N GLY A 29 3.39 -1.14 4.95
CA GLY A 29 4.26 -0.19 5.63
C GLY A 29 4.19 -0.34 7.16
N HIS A 30 3.00 -0.57 7.73
CA HIS A 30 2.83 -0.89 9.16
C HIS A 30 3.58 -2.19 9.52
N VAL A 31 3.50 -3.21 8.66
CA VAL A 31 4.27 -4.44 8.85
C VAL A 31 5.77 -4.18 8.81
N VAL A 32 6.26 -3.42 7.83
CA VAL A 32 7.68 -3.07 7.67
C VAL A 32 8.18 -2.26 8.86
N ALA A 33 7.42 -1.27 9.32
CA ALA A 33 7.76 -0.44 10.48
C ALA A 33 7.85 -1.25 11.78
N ALA A 34 7.08 -2.35 11.89
CA ALA A 34 7.10 -3.24 13.04
C ALA A 34 8.22 -4.31 13.00
N LEU A 35 9.01 -4.39 11.93
CA LEU A 35 10.12 -5.35 11.83
C LEU A 35 11.29 -4.93 12.72
N PRO A 36 12.05 -5.89 13.28
CA PRO A 36 13.28 -5.59 14.01
C PRO A 36 14.38 -5.01 13.10
N ASN A 37 14.34 -5.30 11.80
CA ASN A 37 15.25 -4.76 10.78
C ASN A 37 14.47 -4.41 9.50
N PRO A 38 13.78 -3.25 9.45
CA PRO A 38 13.05 -2.80 8.27
C PRO A 38 13.99 -2.61 7.06
N ARG A 39 13.59 -3.05 5.87
CA ARG A 39 14.40 -2.95 4.65
C ARG A 39 13.85 -1.93 3.66
N VAL A 40 12.78 -2.29 2.96
CA VAL A 40 12.12 -1.46 1.96
C VAL A 40 10.61 -1.70 1.99
N LEU A 41 9.86 -0.68 1.57
CA LEU A 41 8.46 -0.79 1.23
C LEU A 41 8.33 -0.59 -0.28
N GLU A 42 7.81 -1.59 -0.99
CA GLU A 42 7.56 -1.45 -2.41
C GLU A 42 6.43 -0.44 -2.67
N LEU A 43 6.61 0.37 -3.70
CA LEU A 43 5.57 1.22 -4.25
C LEU A 43 5.54 1.05 -5.77
N CYS A 44 4.43 0.55 -6.29
CA CYS A 44 4.26 0.44 -7.74
C CYS A 44 4.09 1.84 -8.37
N MET A 45 4.99 2.21 -9.27
CA MET A 45 5.00 3.53 -9.92
C MET A 45 4.12 3.61 -11.17
N ILE A 46 3.58 2.48 -11.64
CA ILE A 46 2.78 2.36 -12.88
C ILE A 46 1.32 2.06 -12.53
N GLN A 47 0.81 2.68 -11.45
CA GLN A 47 -0.58 2.52 -11.03
C GLN A 47 -1.44 3.72 -11.46
N GLY A 48 -2.73 3.44 -11.66
CA GLY A 48 -3.72 4.48 -11.95
C GLY A 48 -4.06 5.35 -10.73
N PRO A 49 -4.90 6.39 -10.94
CA PRO A 49 -5.26 7.37 -9.91
C PRO A 49 -5.82 6.77 -8.61
N LEU A 50 -6.55 5.65 -8.70
CA LEU A 50 -7.08 4.91 -7.54
C LEU A 50 -5.99 4.53 -6.51
N GLN A 51 -4.72 4.47 -6.91
CA GLN A 51 -3.62 4.23 -5.98
C GLN A 51 -3.66 5.17 -4.77
N TRP A 52 -3.92 6.46 -5.00
CA TRP A 52 -3.92 7.46 -3.93
C TRP A 52 -5.29 8.07 -3.69
N GLU A 53 -6.14 8.12 -4.71
CA GLU A 53 -7.49 8.67 -4.61
C GLU A 53 -8.46 7.77 -3.82
N ILE A 54 -8.02 6.56 -3.43
CA ILE A 54 -8.75 5.71 -2.48
C ILE A 54 -8.88 6.36 -1.08
N PHE A 55 -7.99 7.30 -0.73
CA PHE A 55 -7.98 7.95 0.57
C PHE A 55 -8.60 9.35 0.52
N ALA A 56 -9.26 9.73 1.61
CA ALA A 56 -9.71 11.12 1.79
C ALA A 56 -8.51 12.09 1.78
N ASP A 57 -7.44 11.69 2.48
CA ASP A 57 -6.17 12.41 2.53
C ASP A 57 -5.01 11.48 2.15
N ARG A 58 -4.23 11.89 1.14
CA ARG A 58 -3.08 11.10 0.68
C ARG A 58 -1.95 11.16 1.73
N PRO A 59 -1.35 10.02 2.12
CA PRO A 59 -0.19 10.02 2.99
C PRO A 59 1.02 10.71 2.32
N VAL A 60 1.90 11.28 3.13
CA VAL A 60 3.08 12.01 2.64
C VAL A 60 4.20 11.02 2.32
N ILE A 61 4.80 11.17 1.14
CA ILE A 61 6.08 10.53 0.80
C ILE A 61 7.09 11.65 0.58
N GLU A 62 8.14 11.66 1.40
CA GLU A 62 9.19 12.67 1.36
C GLU A 62 10.56 12.00 1.36
N ASN A 63 11.44 12.40 0.43
CA ASN A 63 12.81 11.88 0.31
C ASN A 63 12.89 10.33 0.26
N GLY A 64 11.90 9.68 -0.34
CA GLY A 64 11.82 8.22 -0.45
C GLY A 64 11.23 7.51 0.78
N TRP A 65 10.73 8.24 1.77
CA TRP A 65 10.13 7.70 2.99
C TRP A 65 8.63 7.96 3.01
N LEU A 66 7.85 6.91 3.30
CA LEU A 66 6.44 7.04 3.63
C LEU A 66 6.31 7.51 5.09
N ILE A 67 5.63 8.64 5.29
CA ILE A 67 5.39 9.21 6.61
C ILE A 67 4.03 8.71 7.12
N PHE A 68 4.05 8.03 8.26
CA PHE A 68 2.83 7.53 8.89
C PHE A 68 2.04 8.65 9.56
N PRO A 69 0.72 8.74 9.32
CA PRO A 69 -0.15 9.59 10.11
C PRO A 69 -0.29 9.07 11.55
N ASP A 70 -0.50 9.97 12.51
CA ASP A 70 -0.73 9.63 13.93
C ASP A 70 -2.15 9.10 14.23
N ALA A 71 -3.01 9.03 13.22
CA ALA A 71 -4.36 8.53 13.36
C ALA A 71 -4.38 7.01 13.66
N PRO A 72 -5.39 6.50 14.40
CA PRO A 72 -5.47 5.10 14.77
C PRO A 72 -5.67 4.16 13.57
N GLY A 73 -5.39 2.88 13.78
CA GLY A 73 -5.55 1.85 12.75
C GLY A 73 -4.49 1.98 11.66
N LEU A 74 -4.91 2.06 10.41
CA LEU A 74 -3.99 2.24 9.28
C LEU A 74 -3.56 3.71 9.06
N GLY A 75 -4.09 4.65 9.85
CA GLY A 75 -3.74 6.07 9.78
C GLY A 75 -4.48 6.87 8.71
N VAL A 76 -5.46 6.28 8.02
CA VAL A 76 -6.17 6.91 6.89
C VAL A 76 -7.66 6.60 6.90
N ALA A 77 -8.44 7.46 6.26
CA ALA A 77 -9.84 7.24 5.92
C ALA A 77 -10.02 7.03 4.41
N LEU A 78 -11.04 6.27 4.02
CA LEU A 78 -11.42 6.13 2.61
C LEU A 78 -12.04 7.42 2.10
N ALA A 79 -11.82 7.75 0.82
CA ALA A 79 -12.52 8.84 0.16
C ALA A 79 -14.00 8.49 -0.05
N ASP A 80 -14.84 9.52 -0.13
CA ASP A 80 -16.24 9.36 -0.53
C ASP A 80 -16.36 9.17 -2.05
N GLY A 81 -17.45 8.53 -2.48
CA GLY A 81 -17.83 8.42 -3.90
C GLY A 81 -16.88 7.55 -4.75
N LEU A 82 -16.21 6.59 -4.12
CA LEU A 82 -15.20 5.76 -4.81
C LEU A 82 -15.80 4.86 -5.89
N GLU A 83 -16.98 4.30 -5.66
CA GLU A 83 -17.62 3.38 -6.62
C GLU A 83 -18.11 4.14 -7.86
N GLU A 84 -18.55 5.39 -7.71
CA GLU A 84 -18.97 6.25 -8.81
C GLU A 84 -17.77 6.71 -9.64
N ARG A 85 -16.65 7.05 -9.00
CA ARG A 85 -15.41 7.51 -9.66
C ARG A 85 -14.60 6.37 -10.26
N PHE A 86 -14.57 5.23 -9.57
CA PHE A 86 -13.81 4.03 -9.91
C PHE A 86 -14.73 2.80 -9.92
N PRO A 87 -15.74 2.77 -10.80
CA PRO A 87 -16.65 1.63 -10.87
C PRO A 87 -15.86 0.37 -11.23
N TYR A 88 -16.25 -0.75 -10.61
CA TYR A 88 -15.75 -2.04 -11.04
C TYR A 88 -16.08 -2.26 -12.52
N ILE A 89 -15.08 -2.69 -13.28
CA ILE A 89 -15.23 -3.05 -14.68
C ILE A 89 -14.95 -4.54 -14.75
N GLU A 90 -15.95 -5.29 -15.19
CA GLU A 90 -15.79 -6.71 -15.43
C GLU A 90 -14.76 -6.94 -16.55
N GLY A 91 -13.73 -7.72 -16.25
CA GLY A 91 -12.64 -8.00 -17.19
C GLY A 91 -11.32 -8.32 -16.51
N HIS A 92 -10.34 -8.71 -17.33
CA HIS A 92 -8.97 -8.90 -16.86
C HIS A 92 -8.25 -7.55 -16.76
N TYR A 93 -7.44 -7.31 -15.73
CA TYR A 93 -6.75 -6.02 -15.58
C TYR A 93 -5.77 -5.69 -16.73
N ALA A 94 -5.38 -6.70 -17.51
CA ALA A 94 -4.46 -6.57 -18.65
C ALA A 94 -5.14 -6.30 -19.99
N ILE A 95 -6.48 -6.20 -20.05
CA ILE A 95 -7.18 -5.78 -21.27
C ILE A 95 -7.45 -4.27 -21.23
N SER A 96 -7.17 -3.61 -22.35
CA SER A 96 -7.50 -2.19 -22.51
C SER A 96 -9.02 -2.02 -22.59
N VAL A 97 -9.57 -1.17 -21.72
CA VAL A 97 -10.97 -0.78 -21.76
C VAL A 97 -11.05 0.59 -22.42
N GLU A 98 -11.65 0.66 -23.62
CA GLU A 98 -11.94 1.94 -24.28
C GLU A 98 -13.18 2.57 -23.62
N ARG A 99 -13.06 3.82 -23.14
CA ARG A 99 -14.13 4.63 -22.56
C ARG A 99 -14.06 6.05 -23.09
#